data_AF-T1EUZ6-F1
#
_entry.id   AF-T1EUZ6-F1
#
_cell.length_a   1.000
_cell.length_b   1.000
_cell.length_c   1.000
_cell.angle_alpha   90.00
_cell.angle_beta   90.00
_cell.angle_gamma   90.00
#
_symmetry.space_group_name_H-M   'P 1'
#
loop_
_entity.id
_entity.type
_entity.pdbx_description
1 polymer ?
#
loop_
_entity_poly.entity_id
_entity_poly.type
_entity_poly.pdbx_seq_one_letter_code
_entity_poly.pdbx_strand_id
1 'polypeptide(L)'
;MPDELCNSEALASVEKLYQVTEIIDRMITEFSDRFEALNNVNSMFRFLSGVKIEKMQKADLKIKAEELANIYSGDFNIEEFNFEIEIFKHHALTVDKTLKKATSKEMLTLIYKNKLEEAKKLEEFVFNVIFKTII
;
A
#
# COMPACT_ATOMS: atom_id res chain seq x y z
N MET A 1 8.62 -50.40 -32.45
CA MET A 1 9.08 -50.78 -31.10
C MET A 1 8.26 -50.00 -30.07
N PRO A 2 7.60 -50.66 -29.11
CA PRO A 2 6.75 -50.00 -28.11
C PRO A 2 7.53 -49.14 -27.10
N ASP A 3 8.78 -49.52 -26.82
CA ASP A 3 9.59 -48.91 -25.75
C ASP A 3 10.04 -47.47 -26.08
N GLU A 4 10.19 -47.12 -27.36
CA GLU A 4 10.56 -45.76 -27.79
C GLU A 4 9.38 -44.78 -27.66
N LEU A 5 8.15 -45.23 -27.90
CA LEU A 5 6.96 -44.40 -27.73
C LEU A 5 6.68 -44.12 -26.25
N CYS A 6 6.79 -45.13 -25.40
CA CYS A 6 6.58 -45.03 -23.95
C CYS A 6 7.57 -44.04 -23.30
N ASN A 7 8.84 -44.06 -23.73
CA ASN A 7 9.85 -43.11 -23.27
C ASN A 7 9.59 -41.67 -23.73
N SER A 8 9.02 -41.47 -24.93
CA SER A 8 8.71 -40.13 -25.45
C SER A 8 7.54 -39.45 -24.71
N GLU A 9 6.50 -40.20 -24.35
CA GLU A 9 5.37 -39.69 -23.56
C GLU A 9 5.76 -39.38 -22.12
N ALA A 10 6.61 -40.23 -21.52
CA ALA A 10 7.15 -40.01 -20.19
C ALA A 10 8.00 -38.72 -20.14
N LEU A 11 8.85 -38.49 -21.15
CA LEU A 11 9.68 -37.29 -21.25
C LEU A 11 8.82 -36.02 -21.39
N ALA A 12 7.82 -36.04 -22.28
CA ALA A 12 6.89 -34.93 -22.46
C ALA A 12 6.05 -34.62 -21.21
N SER A 13 5.75 -35.64 -20.40
CA SER A 13 5.03 -35.48 -19.13
C SER A 13 5.91 -34.81 -18.06
N VAL A 14 7.20 -35.16 -18.01
CA VAL A 14 8.18 -34.53 -17.11
C VAL A 14 8.44 -33.07 -17.51
N GLU A 15 8.58 -32.80 -18.81
CA GLU A 15 8.75 -31.42 -19.34
C GLU A 15 7.53 -30.54 -19.00
N LYS A 16 6.31 -31.06 -19.15
CA LYS A 16 5.09 -30.35 -18.72
C LYS A 16 5.07 -30.10 -17.21
N LEU A 17 5.47 -31.07 -16.40
CA LEU A 17 5.53 -30.91 -14.94
C LEU A 17 6.54 -29.83 -14.55
N TYR A 18 7.69 -29.79 -15.23
CA TYR A 18 8.71 -28.76 -15.03
C TYR A 18 8.18 -27.37 -15.37
N GLN A 19 7.52 -27.20 -16.53
CA GLN A 19 6.90 -25.94 -16.93
C GLN A 19 5.82 -25.47 -15.94
N VAL A 20 4.99 -26.40 -15.44
CA VAL A 20 3.98 -26.06 -14.43
C VAL A 20 4.64 -25.61 -13.12
N THR A 21 5.74 -26.25 -12.73
CA THR A 21 6.49 -25.88 -11.52
C THR A 21 7.09 -24.49 -11.67
N GLU A 22 7.72 -24.16 -12.80
CA GLU A 22 8.25 -22.82 -13.07
C GLU A 22 7.16 -21.73 -13.04
N ILE A 23 5.98 -22.02 -13.60
CA ILE A 23 4.84 -21.09 -13.57
C ILE A 23 4.38 -20.87 -12.12
N ILE A 24 4.28 -21.93 -11.32
CA ILE A 24 3.90 -21.84 -9.90
C ILE A 24 4.94 -21.04 -9.11
N ASP A 25 6.22 -21.33 -9.28
CA ASP A 25 7.30 -20.63 -8.59
C ASP A 25 7.28 -19.14 -8.92
N ARG A 26 7.09 -18.79 -10.20
CA ARG A 26 6.93 -17.39 -10.63
C ARG A 26 5.71 -16.73 -9.97
N MET A 27 4.57 -17.40 -9.93
CA MET A 27 3.37 -16.87 -9.26
C MET A 27 3.61 -16.64 -7.77
N ILE A 28 4.29 -17.57 -7.09
CA ILE A 28 4.62 -17.43 -5.67
C ILE A 28 5.54 -16.22 -5.44
N THR A 29 6.58 -16.05 -6.27
CA THR A 29 7.47 -14.89 -6.19
C THR A 29 6.70 -13.59 -6.40
N GLU A 30 5.92 -13.48 -7.48
CA GLU A 30 5.14 -12.27 -7.78
C GLU A 30 4.13 -11.93 -6.68
N PHE A 31 3.49 -12.93 -6.05
CA PHE A 31 2.61 -12.69 -4.91
C PHE A 31 3.35 -12.28 -3.64
N SER A 32 4.49 -12.90 -3.36
CA SER A 32 5.35 -12.54 -2.23
C SER A 32 5.79 -11.08 -2.32
N ASP A 33 6.29 -10.67 -3.49
CA ASP A 33 6.77 -9.32 -3.75
C ASP A 33 5.64 -8.29 -3.57
N ARG A 34 4.45 -8.57 -4.12
CA ARG A 34 3.26 -7.72 -3.95
C ARG A 34 2.82 -7.61 -2.50
N PHE A 35 2.84 -8.72 -1.76
CA PHE A 35 2.46 -8.73 -0.35
C PHE A 35 3.44 -7.93 0.51
N GLU A 36 4.74 -8.05 0.23
CA GLU A 36 5.78 -7.26 0.91
C GLU A 36 5.62 -5.77 0.60
N ALA A 37 5.39 -5.40 -0.67
CA ALA A 37 5.17 -4.02 -1.06
C ALA A 37 3.92 -3.42 -0.39
N LEU A 38 2.81 -4.17 -0.31
CA LEU A 38 1.62 -3.78 0.44
C LEU A 38 1.89 -3.58 1.94
N ASN A 39 2.68 -4.47 2.55
CA ASN A 39 3.06 -4.32 3.95
C ASN A 39 3.92 -3.09 4.19
N ASN A 40 4.82 -2.76 3.26
CA ASN A 40 5.63 -1.56 3.32
C ASN A 40 4.76 -0.30 3.26
N VAL A 41 3.81 -0.23 2.33
CA VAL A 41 2.83 0.88 2.28
C VAL A 41 2.06 0.98 3.60
N ASN A 42 1.51 -0.13 4.11
CA ASN A 42 0.80 -0.13 5.39
C ASN A 42 1.67 0.35 6.57
N SER A 43 2.96 -0.01 6.57
CA SER A 43 3.93 0.45 7.57
C SER A 43 4.17 1.96 7.48
N MET A 44 4.36 2.50 6.27
CA MET A 44 4.56 3.93 6.02
C MET A 44 3.35 4.78 6.47
N PHE A 45 2.14 4.28 6.28
CA PHE A 45 0.90 4.97 6.70
C PHE A 45 0.44 4.68 8.11
N ARG A 46 1.21 3.90 8.89
CA ARG A 46 0.82 3.50 10.24
C ARG A 46 0.63 4.69 11.19
N PHE A 47 1.29 5.82 10.93
CA PHE A 47 1.09 7.06 11.68
C PHE A 47 -0.30 7.68 11.47
N LEU A 48 -0.95 7.39 10.34
CA LEU A 48 -2.27 7.89 9.97
C LEU A 48 -3.42 7.07 10.59
N SER A 49 -3.31 6.68 11.86
CA SER A 49 -4.40 6.03 12.60
C SER A 49 -5.03 7.01 13.58
N GLY A 50 -6.31 6.83 13.91
CA GLY A 50 -7.04 7.69 14.85
C GLY A 50 -6.29 7.98 16.15
N VAL A 51 -5.81 6.91 16.78
CA VAL A 51 -5.06 6.98 18.04
C VAL A 51 -3.76 7.77 17.89
N LYS A 52 -3.05 7.61 16.75
CA LYS A 52 -1.79 8.31 16.50
C LYS A 52 -2.04 9.77 16.14
N ILE A 53 -3.00 10.06 15.27
CA ILE A 53 -3.40 11.43 14.92
C ILE A 53 -3.86 12.21 16.15
N GLU A 54 -4.61 11.57 17.06
CA GLU A 54 -5.03 12.21 18.32
C GLU A 54 -3.85 12.56 19.23
N LYS A 55 -2.93 11.61 19.45
CA LYS A 55 -1.90 11.71 20.48
C LYS A 55 -0.57 12.30 20.03
N MET A 56 -0.20 12.15 18.77
CA MET A 56 1.09 12.56 18.24
C MET A 56 1.20 14.09 18.22
N GLN A 57 2.33 14.65 18.64
CA GLN A 57 2.52 16.10 18.58
C GLN A 57 2.59 16.56 17.12
N LYS A 58 2.19 17.81 16.87
CA LYS A 58 2.20 18.39 15.52
C LYS A 58 3.59 18.32 14.87
N ALA A 59 4.66 18.57 15.64
CA ALA A 59 6.03 18.49 15.15
C ALA A 59 6.39 17.06 14.69
N ASP A 60 6.09 16.04 15.49
CA ASP A 60 6.36 14.64 15.15
C ASP A 60 5.56 14.18 13.92
N LEU A 61 4.33 14.68 13.80
CA LEU A 61 3.46 14.36 12.66
C LEU A 61 4.02 14.95 11.35
N LYS A 62 4.59 16.17 11.40
CA LYS A 62 5.29 16.77 10.25
C LYS A 62 6.53 15.98 9.88
N ILE A 63 7.32 15.53 10.85
CA ILE A 63 8.50 14.67 10.57
C ILE A 63 8.06 13.41 9.80
N LYS A 64 6.97 12.76 10.23
CA LYS A 64 6.44 11.57 9.53
C LYS A 64 5.92 11.89 8.13
N ALA A 65 5.28 13.04 7.96
CA ALA A 65 4.81 13.49 6.66
C ALA A 65 5.98 13.83 5.72
N GLU A 66 7.02 14.49 6.22
CA GLU A 66 8.26 14.80 5.48
C GLU A 66 9.01 13.54 5.08
N GLU A 67 9.19 12.58 5.98
CA GLU A 67 9.81 11.28 5.68
C GLU A 67 9.09 10.61 4.50
N LEU A 68 7.76 10.59 4.52
CA LEU A 68 6.94 10.01 3.46
C LEU A 68 7.02 10.82 2.16
N ALA A 69 6.97 12.15 2.23
CA ALA A 69 7.10 13.04 1.09
C ALA A 69 8.46 12.94 0.40
N ASN A 70 9.53 12.71 1.16
CA ASN A 70 10.87 12.47 0.61
C ASN A 70 10.97 11.15 -0.15
N ILE A 71 10.34 10.09 0.37
CA ILE A 71 10.30 8.77 -0.30
C ILE A 71 9.56 8.88 -1.65
N TYR A 72 8.45 9.62 -1.67
CA TYR A 72 7.63 9.83 -2.87
C TYR A 72 7.72 11.27 -3.37
N SER A 73 8.94 11.78 -3.51
CA SER A 73 9.22 13.18 -3.90
C SER A 73 8.71 13.55 -5.31
N GLY A 74 8.44 12.56 -6.16
CA GLY A 74 7.79 12.77 -7.45
C GLY A 74 6.26 12.93 -7.35
N ASP A 75 5.64 12.44 -6.28
CA ASP A 75 4.20 12.50 -6.05
C ASP A 75 3.83 13.60 -5.02
N PHE A 76 4.75 14.01 -4.13
CA PHE A 76 4.51 14.98 -3.07
C PHE A 76 5.36 16.25 -3.16
N ASN A 77 4.69 17.40 -3.00
CA ASN A 77 5.34 18.60 -2.50
C ASN A 77 5.35 18.57 -0.96
N ILE A 78 6.55 18.68 -0.36
CA ILE A 78 6.73 18.55 1.09
C ILE A 78 5.92 19.60 1.87
N GLU A 79 5.94 20.86 1.43
CA GLU A 79 5.25 21.95 2.13
C GLU A 79 3.73 21.78 2.08
N GLU A 80 3.20 21.46 0.90
CA GLU A 80 1.77 21.20 0.68
C GLU A 80 1.29 19.99 1.50
N PHE A 81 2.05 18.89 1.48
CA PHE A 81 1.68 17.68 2.21
C PHE A 81 1.72 17.87 3.73
N ASN A 82 2.73 18.58 4.23
CA ASN A 82 2.82 18.96 5.64
C ASN A 82 1.61 19.80 6.10
N PHE A 83 1.16 20.71 5.24
CA PHE A 83 0.01 21.55 5.51
C PHE A 83 -1.29 20.73 5.54
N GLU A 84 -1.52 19.85 4.57
CA GLU A 84 -2.70 18.97 4.55
C GLU A 84 -2.76 18.06 5.78
N ILE A 85 -1.66 17.41 6.15
CA ILE A 85 -1.60 16.53 7.32
C ILE A 85 -1.91 17.29 8.61
N GLU A 86 -1.48 18.55 8.70
CA GLU A 86 -1.79 19.41 9.84
C GLU A 86 -3.28 19.74 9.91
N ILE A 87 -3.88 20.17 8.79
CA ILE A 87 -5.32 20.41 8.70
C ILE A 87 -6.09 19.15 9.08
N PHE A 88 -5.71 18.01 8.50
CA PHE A 88 -6.35 16.73 8.75
C PHE A 88 -6.34 16.35 10.24
N LYS A 89 -5.22 16.57 10.95
CA LYS A 89 -5.15 16.35 12.40
C LYS A 89 -6.21 17.15 13.16
N HIS A 90 -6.40 18.41 12.78
CA HIS A 90 -7.34 19.31 13.44
C HIS A 90 -8.80 19.05 13.05
N HIS A 91 -9.05 18.62 11.81
CA HIS A 91 -10.40 18.45 11.27
C HIS A 91 -10.97 17.03 11.42
N ALA A 92 -10.16 15.98 11.23
CA ALA A 92 -10.67 14.61 11.15
C ALA A 92 -11.41 14.17 12.42
N LEU A 93 -10.86 14.46 13.60
CA LEU A 93 -11.43 14.02 14.89
C LEU A 93 -12.57 14.92 15.39
N THR A 94 -12.75 16.10 14.80
CA THR A 94 -13.87 17.01 15.14
C THR A 94 -15.11 16.67 14.31
N VAL A 95 -14.92 16.31 13.04
CA VAL A 95 -15.98 15.89 12.12
C VAL A 95 -16.54 14.53 12.50
N ASP A 96 -15.70 13.57 12.85
CA ASP A 96 -16.15 12.23 13.23
C ASP A 96 -15.32 11.64 14.39
N LYS A 97 -15.98 11.53 15.55
CA LYS A 97 -15.37 10.99 16.78
C LYS A 97 -15.10 9.49 16.70
N THR A 98 -15.76 8.76 15.79
CA THR A 98 -15.51 7.33 15.58
C THR A 98 -14.10 7.10 15.02
N LEU A 99 -13.53 8.11 14.35
CA LEU A 99 -12.19 8.06 13.78
C LEU A 99 -11.09 7.93 14.83
N LYS A 100 -11.35 8.26 16.10
CA LYS A 100 -10.37 8.06 17.19
C LYS A 100 -9.91 6.62 17.33
N LYS A 101 -10.76 5.66 16.97
CA LYS A 101 -10.45 4.22 17.01
C LYS A 101 -10.10 3.64 15.65
N ALA A 102 -10.15 4.43 14.58
CA ALA A 102 -9.90 3.96 13.24
C ALA A 102 -8.43 3.56 13.05
N THR A 103 -8.24 2.42 12.41
CA THR A 103 -6.95 1.97 11.89
C THR A 103 -6.50 2.85 10.72
N SER A 104 -5.22 2.81 10.37
CA SER A 104 -4.72 3.54 9.20
C SER A 104 -5.45 3.17 7.91
N LYS A 105 -5.78 1.88 7.74
CA LYS A 105 -6.57 1.41 6.60
C LYS A 105 -7.95 2.07 6.54
N GLU A 106 -8.66 2.13 7.66
CA GLU A 106 -9.98 2.77 7.72
C GLU A 106 -9.88 4.27 7.46
N MET A 107 -8.86 4.94 8.01
CA MET A 107 -8.59 6.36 7.76
C MET A 107 -8.34 6.64 6.27
N LEU A 108 -7.47 5.86 5.61
CA LEU A 108 -7.22 5.99 4.17
C LEU A 108 -8.48 5.70 3.34
N THR A 109 -9.26 4.69 3.75
CA THR A 109 -10.53 4.35 3.09
C THR A 109 -11.54 5.49 3.19
N LEU A 110 -11.60 6.18 4.32
CA LEU A 110 -12.48 7.32 4.54
C LEU A 110 -12.05 8.53 3.71
N ILE A 111 -10.76 8.83 3.67
CA ILE A 111 -10.21 9.90 2.82
C ILE A 111 -10.59 9.63 1.36
N TYR A 112 -10.38 8.40 0.89
CA TYR A 112 -10.73 7.99 -0.47
C TYR A 112 -12.24 8.06 -0.76
N LYS A 113 -13.09 7.55 0.14
CA LYS A 113 -14.54 7.46 -0.11
C LYS A 113 -15.27 8.79 0.05
N ASN A 114 -14.83 9.63 1.00
CA ASN A 114 -15.55 10.85 1.35
C ASN A 114 -15.06 12.08 0.58
N LYS A 115 -14.05 11.94 -0.30
CA LYS A 115 -13.44 13.06 -1.05
C LYS A 115 -13.24 14.28 -0.15
N LEU A 116 -12.65 14.04 1.02
CA LEU A 116 -12.41 15.12 1.99
C LEU A 116 -11.57 16.17 1.28
N GLU A 117 -12.16 17.35 0.99
CA GLU A 117 -11.47 18.40 0.22
C GLU A 117 -10.14 18.81 0.86
N GLU A 118 -10.06 18.64 2.17
CA GLU A 118 -8.91 18.91 3.05
C GLU A 118 -7.78 17.88 2.94
N ALA A 119 -7.99 16.77 2.24
CA ALA A 119 -7.07 15.64 2.09
C ALA A 119 -6.89 15.21 0.63
N LYS A 120 -7.02 16.16 -0.31
CA LYS A 120 -6.96 15.89 -1.76
C LYS A 120 -5.62 15.27 -2.18
N LYS A 121 -4.47 15.69 -1.63
CA LYS A 121 -3.18 15.04 -1.95
C LYS A 121 -3.02 13.69 -1.27
N LEU A 122 -3.60 13.48 -0.08
CA LEU A 122 -3.67 12.13 0.49
C LEU A 122 -4.53 11.18 -0.37
N GLU A 123 -5.65 11.65 -0.93
CA GLU A 123 -6.47 10.88 -1.86
C GLU A 123 -5.70 10.54 -3.15
N GLU A 124 -5.05 11.53 -3.76
CA GLU A 124 -4.26 11.39 -4.99
C GLU A 124 -3.05 10.46 -4.77
N PHE A 125 -2.44 10.51 -3.59
CA PHE A 125 -1.39 9.60 -3.17
C PHE A 125 -1.89 8.18 -2.94
N VAL A 126 -2.99 8.01 -2.18
CA VAL A 126 -3.59 6.68 -1.95
C VAL A 126 -3.88 6.03 -3.30
N PHE A 127 -4.38 6.80 -4.26
CA PHE A 127 -4.56 6.34 -5.61
C PHE A 127 -3.20 6.01 -6.28
N ASN A 128 -2.24 6.94 -6.34
CA ASN A 128 -1.00 6.71 -7.08
C ASN A 128 -0.11 5.62 -6.49
N VAL A 129 0.06 5.54 -5.18
CA VAL A 129 0.94 4.57 -4.55
C VAL A 129 0.27 3.23 -4.38
N ILE A 130 -1.00 3.14 -3.97
CA ILE A 130 -1.65 1.83 -3.87
C ILE A 130 -1.86 1.26 -5.28
N PHE A 131 -2.25 2.06 -6.27
CA PHE A 131 -2.51 1.55 -7.62
C PHE A 131 -1.22 1.20 -8.39
N LYS A 132 -0.13 1.98 -8.27
CA LYS A 132 1.18 1.62 -8.86
C LYS A 132 1.90 0.47 -8.14
N THR A 133 1.59 0.23 -6.86
CA THR A 133 2.20 -0.87 -6.10
C THR A 133 1.44 -2.19 -6.29
N ILE A 134 0.16 -2.13 -6.66
CA ILE A 134 -0.71 -3.30 -6.85
C ILE A 134 -0.78 -3.78 -8.31
N ILE A 135 -0.65 -2.89 -9.30
CA ILE A 135 -0.76 -3.18 -10.74
C ILE A 135 0.61 -3.10 -11.40
#